data_AF-A0A9E1WND2-F1
#
_entry.id   AF-A0A9E1WND2-F1
#
_cell.length_a   1.000
_cell.length_b   1.000
_cell.length_c   1.000
_cell.angle_alpha   90.00
_cell.angle_beta   90.00
_cell.angle_gamma   90.00
#
_symmetry.space_group_name_H-M   'P 1'
#
loop_
_entity.id
_entity.type
_entity.pdbx_description
1 polymer ?
#
loop_
_entity_poly.entity_id
_entity_poly.type
_entity_poly.pdbx_seq_one_letter_code
_entity_poly.pdbx_strand_id
1 'polypeptide(L)'
;MDIDKGKRFLMELENAIGAANREVIHTRIPALTQGRILPFAVSVARLRARYLEAAFKFSEKEHGEALDEGEINDLRRQREMYEEARKAFAELTHAIERGYVDIEGGDV
;
A
#
# COMPACT_ATOMS: atom_id res chain seq x y z
N MET A 1 -17.09 -36.93 2.80
CA MET A 1 -17.25 -35.50 2.47
C MET A 1 -16.16 -35.17 1.47
N ASP A 2 -16.51 -34.95 0.20
CA ASP A 2 -15.56 -34.87 -0.93
C ASP A 2 -14.67 -33.62 -0.81
N ILE A 3 -13.43 -33.82 -0.38
CA ILE A 3 -12.39 -32.79 -0.31
C ILE A 3 -12.16 -32.15 -1.70
N ASP A 4 -12.36 -32.91 -2.78
CA ASP A 4 -12.13 -32.46 -4.15
C ASP A 4 -13.20 -31.50 -4.68
N LYS A 5 -14.47 -31.63 -4.21
CA LYS A 5 -15.53 -30.68 -4.55
C LYS A 5 -15.30 -29.32 -3.88
N GLY A 6 -14.85 -29.34 -2.63
CA GLY A 6 -14.49 -28.11 -1.90
C GLY A 6 -13.33 -27.36 -2.57
N LYS A 7 -12.27 -28.06 -2.94
CA LYS A 7 -11.12 -27.47 -3.64
C LYS A 7 -11.51 -26.87 -5.00
N ARG A 8 -12.35 -27.55 -5.77
CA ARG A 8 -12.82 -27.06 -7.07
C ARG A 8 -13.68 -25.81 -6.93
N PHE A 9 -14.60 -25.79 -5.96
CA PHE A 9 -15.40 -24.61 -5.68
C PHE A 9 -14.55 -23.41 -5.27
N LEU A 10 -13.54 -23.61 -4.41
CA LEU A 10 -12.62 -22.54 -4.02
C LEU A 10 -11.86 -21.97 -5.23
N MET A 11 -11.40 -22.82 -6.14
CA MET A 11 -10.72 -22.38 -7.36
C MET A 11 -11.65 -21.59 -8.29
N GLU A 12 -12.89 -22.03 -8.48
CA GLU A 12 -13.90 -21.32 -9.27
C GLU A 12 -14.25 -19.97 -8.64
N LEU A 13 -14.34 -19.91 -7.32
CA LEU A 13 -14.58 -18.68 -6.57
C LEU A 13 -13.40 -17.71 -6.68
N GLU A 14 -12.16 -18.18 -6.55
CA GLU A 14 -10.97 -17.35 -6.72
C GLU A 14 -10.89 -16.74 -8.12
N ASN A 15 -11.21 -17.51 -9.16
CA ASN A 15 -11.27 -17.02 -10.53
C ASN A 15 -12.35 -15.95 -10.71
N ALA A 16 -13.55 -16.16 -10.16
CA ALA A 16 -14.64 -15.20 -10.23
C ALA A 16 -14.31 -13.89 -9.50
N ILE A 17 -13.68 -13.99 -8.32
CA ILE A 17 -13.19 -12.83 -7.56
C ILE A 17 -12.14 -12.07 -8.37
N GLY A 18 -11.19 -12.78 -9.01
CA GLY A 18 -10.17 -12.15 -9.83
C GLY A 18 -10.74 -11.39 -11.01
N ALA A 19 -11.69 -11.98 -11.74
CA ALA A 19 -12.38 -11.33 -12.84
C ALA A 19 -13.14 -10.07 -12.38
N ALA A 20 -13.88 -10.16 -11.28
CA ALA A 20 -14.63 -9.04 -10.72
C ALA A 20 -13.72 -7.90 -10.26
N ASN A 21 -12.62 -8.22 -9.57
CA ASN A 21 -11.64 -7.21 -9.14
C ASN A 21 -11.03 -6.50 -10.34
N ARG A 22 -10.64 -7.25 -11.38
CA ARG A 22 -10.06 -6.66 -12.60
C ARG A 22 -11.03 -5.69 -13.26
N GLU A 23 -12.28 -6.11 -13.46
CA GLU A 23 -13.32 -5.26 -14.04
C GLU A 23 -13.55 -3.99 -13.20
N VAL A 24 -13.82 -4.14 -11.90
CA VAL A 24 -14.14 -3.01 -11.02
C VAL A 24 -12.96 -2.05 -10.89
N ILE A 25 -11.73 -2.55 -10.73
CA ILE A 25 -10.55 -1.70 -10.59
C ILE A 25 -10.30 -0.92 -11.88
N HIS A 26 -10.38 -1.55 -13.06
CA HIS A 26 -10.17 -0.86 -14.32
C HIS A 26 -11.25 0.18 -14.65
N THR A 27 -12.48 0.04 -14.13
CA THR A 27 -13.49 1.11 -14.24
C THR A 27 -13.08 2.41 -13.53
N ARG A 28 -12.27 2.32 -12.47
CA ARG A 28 -11.86 3.48 -11.65
C ARG A 28 -10.44 3.94 -11.95
N ILE A 29 -9.56 3.02 -12.29
CA ILE A 29 -8.14 3.23 -12.54
C ILE A 29 -7.83 2.64 -13.91
N PRO A 30 -8.13 3.37 -15.01
CA PRO A 30 -7.85 2.88 -16.35
C PRO A 30 -6.34 2.78 -16.56
N ALA A 31 -5.82 1.61 -16.97
CA ALA A 31 -4.42 1.30 -17.29
C ALA A 31 -3.36 1.68 -16.24
N LEU A 32 -2.81 0.68 -15.54
CA LEU A 32 -1.65 0.85 -14.66
C LEU A 32 -0.37 0.56 -15.45
N THR A 33 0.45 1.58 -15.68
CA THR A 33 1.78 1.42 -16.26
C THR A 33 2.83 1.53 -15.16
N GLN A 34 4.04 1.00 -15.41
CA GLN A 34 5.18 1.23 -14.50
C GLN A 34 5.36 2.73 -14.19
N GLY A 35 5.19 3.59 -15.19
CA GLY A 35 5.26 5.05 -15.05
C GLY A 35 4.20 5.66 -14.13
N ARG A 36 3.08 4.96 -13.87
CA ARG A 36 2.02 5.40 -12.94
C ARG A 36 2.17 4.80 -11.54
N ILE A 37 2.81 3.64 -11.41
CA ILE A 37 3.08 3.00 -10.11
C ILE A 37 4.24 3.71 -9.39
N LEU A 38 5.30 4.08 -10.12
CA LEU A 38 6.50 4.69 -9.55
C LEU A 38 6.21 5.98 -8.75
N PRO A 39 5.39 6.94 -9.24
CA PRO A 39 5.02 8.13 -8.45
C PRO A 39 4.37 7.81 -7.10
N PHE A 40 3.59 6.73 -7.02
CA PHE A 40 2.98 6.33 -5.75
C PHE A 40 4.03 5.75 -4.80
N ALA A 41 4.93 4.88 -5.29
CA ALA A 41 6.05 4.37 -4.50
C ALA A 41 6.94 5.52 -3.95
N VAL A 42 7.24 6.52 -4.79
CA VAL A 42 7.98 7.73 -4.39
C VAL A 42 7.22 8.52 -3.32
N SER A 43 5.90 8.62 -3.41
CA SER A 43 5.08 9.28 -2.39
C SER A 43 5.14 8.57 -1.04
N VAL A 44 5.08 7.23 -1.03
CA VAL A 44 5.26 6.43 0.19
C VAL A 44 6.66 6.66 0.79
N ALA A 45 7.70 6.70 -0.04
CA ALA A 45 9.07 6.98 0.42
C ALA A 45 9.21 8.38 1.04
N ARG A 46 8.58 9.41 0.45
CA ARG A 46 8.57 10.77 1.02
C ARG A 46 7.84 10.83 2.37
N LEU A 47 6.72 10.13 2.51
CA LEU A 47 5.99 10.05 3.78
C LEU A 47 6.79 9.30 4.84
N ARG A 48 7.49 8.22 4.46
CA ARG A 48 8.43 7.52 5.34
C ARG A 48 9.52 8.46 5.85
N ALA A 49 10.13 9.23 4.96
CA ALA A 49 11.17 10.18 5.33
C ALA A 49 10.66 11.22 6.36
N ARG A 50 9.46 11.79 6.15
CA ARG A 50 8.85 12.73 7.10
C ARG A 50 8.55 12.11 8.47
N TYR A 51 8.06 10.87 8.49
CA TYR A 51 7.81 10.18 9.75
C TYR A 51 9.11 9.92 10.51
N LEU A 52 10.15 9.44 9.82
CA LEU A 52 11.46 9.24 10.44
C LEU A 52 12.07 10.56 10.91
N GLU A 53 12.00 11.63 10.10
CA GLU A 53 12.44 12.97 10.48
C GLU A 53 11.75 13.44 11.78
N ALA A 54 10.43 13.30 11.89
CA ALA A 54 9.69 13.63 13.11
C ALA A 54 10.14 12.79 14.31
N ALA A 55 10.45 11.50 14.11
CA ALA A 55 10.94 10.63 15.18
C ALA A 55 12.37 11.01 15.62
N PHE A 56 13.25 11.38 14.70
CA PHE A 56 14.64 11.74 15.01
C PHE A 56 14.76 13.07 15.76
N LYS A 57 13.85 14.03 15.51
CA LYS A 57 13.77 15.28 16.31
C LYS A 57 13.68 15.02 17.82
N PHE A 58 13.11 13.89 18.22
CA PHE A 58 12.98 13.52 19.64
C PHE A 58 14.30 13.05 20.23
N SER A 59 15.12 12.35 19.44
CA SER A 59 16.44 11.91 19.85
C SER A 59 17.46 13.05 19.94
N GLU A 60 17.21 14.14 19.21
CA GLU A 60 18.04 15.35 19.20
C GLU A 60 17.70 16.33 20.34
N LYS A 61 16.62 16.11 21.08
CA LYS A 61 16.36 16.83 22.34
C LYS A 61 17.39 16.41 23.38
N GLU A 62 18.52 17.10 23.38
CA GLU A 62 19.51 16.99 24.44
C GLU A 62 18.86 17.36 25.79
N HIS A 63 19.18 16.58 26.83
CA HIS A 63 18.82 16.80 28.24
C HIS A 63 17.47 16.25 28.73
N GLY A 64 16.86 15.29 28.02
CA GLY A 64 15.79 14.48 28.60
C GLY A 64 14.50 15.24 28.89
N GLU A 65 14.29 16.38 28.22
CA GLU A 65 13.00 17.05 28.23
C GLU A 65 11.94 16.11 27.64
N ALA A 66 10.84 15.94 28.37
CA ALA A 66 9.71 15.17 27.88
C ALA A 66 9.17 15.81 26.60
N LEU A 67 8.73 14.98 25.67
CA LEU A 67 8.03 15.43 24.47
C LEU A 67 6.75 16.15 24.87
N ASP A 68 6.51 17.29 24.26
CA ASP A 68 5.26 18.00 24.46
C ASP A 68 4.12 17.35 23.65
N GLU A 69 2.89 17.73 23.98
CA GLU A 69 1.71 17.18 23.33
C GLU A 69 1.67 17.51 21.82
N GLY A 70 2.17 18.68 21.41
CA GLY A 70 2.25 19.09 20.02
C GLY A 70 3.19 18.21 19.21
N GLU A 71 4.35 17.89 19.76
CA GLU A 71 5.35 17.01 19.16
C GLU A 71 4.84 15.58 19.00
N ILE A 72 4.22 15.03 20.04
CA ILE A 72 3.59 13.71 19.98
C ILE A 72 2.47 13.69 18.93
N ASN A 73 1.70 14.77 18.83
CA ASN A 73 0.63 14.90 17.84
C ASN A 73 1.18 15.00 16.40
N ASP A 74 2.28 15.74 16.16
CA ASP A 74 2.92 15.76 14.85
C ASP A 74 3.47 14.39 14.47
N LEU A 75 4.18 13.71 15.38
CA LEU A 75 4.67 12.34 15.11
C LEU A 75 3.52 11.39 14.77
N ARG A 76 2.42 11.45 15.55
CA ARG A 76 1.23 10.64 15.28
C ARG A 76 0.66 10.91 13.90
N ARG A 77 0.56 12.18 13.51
CA ARG A 77 0.07 12.60 12.20
C ARG A 77 0.97 12.07 11.07
N GLN A 78 2.29 12.22 11.19
CA GLN A 78 3.22 11.70 10.18
C GLN A 78 3.13 10.17 10.07
N ARG A 79 3.02 9.46 11.21
CA ARG A 79 2.83 8.00 11.26
C ARG A 79 1.57 7.57 10.53
N GLU A 80 0.44 8.24 10.79
CA GLU A 80 -0.85 7.90 10.18
C GLU A 80 -0.83 8.08 8.66
N MET A 81 -0.30 9.22 8.18
CA MET A 81 -0.16 9.45 6.73
C MET A 81 0.75 8.40 6.07
N TYR A 82 1.86 8.05 6.72
CA TYR A 82 2.79 7.03 6.22
C TYR A 82 2.15 5.64 6.19
N GLU A 83 1.53 5.19 7.30
CA GLU A 83 0.92 3.86 7.37
C GLU A 83 -0.22 3.70 6.38
N GLU A 84 -1.05 4.72 6.19
CA GLU A 84 -2.15 4.66 5.22
C GLU A 84 -1.61 4.51 3.79
N ALA A 85 -0.63 5.32 3.41
CA ALA A 85 0.00 5.21 2.09
C ALA A 85 0.73 3.87 1.91
N ARG A 86 1.39 3.35 2.96
CA ARG A 86 2.06 2.06 2.93
C ARG A 86 1.08 0.90 2.73
N LYS A 87 -0.06 0.92 3.44
CA LYS A 87 -1.11 -0.09 3.28
C LYS A 87 -1.71 -0.05 1.88
N ALA A 88 -2.06 1.13 1.38
CA ALA A 88 -2.59 1.29 0.04
C ALA A 88 -1.58 0.82 -1.04
N PHE A 89 -0.28 1.05 -0.85
CA PHE A 89 0.75 0.52 -1.74
C PHE A 89 0.89 -1.00 -1.65
N ALA A 90 0.77 -1.59 -0.46
CA ALA A 90 0.74 -3.05 -0.29
C ALA A 90 -0.46 -3.69 -1.00
N GLU A 91 -1.64 -3.08 -0.90
CA GLU A 91 -2.84 -3.53 -1.63
C GLU A 91 -2.66 -3.41 -3.15
N LEU A 92 -1.98 -2.36 -3.64
CA LEU A 92 -1.63 -2.24 -5.05
C LEU A 92 -0.70 -3.38 -5.51
N THR A 93 0.35 -3.67 -4.74
CA THR A 93 1.26 -4.80 -5.04
C THR A 93 0.51 -6.12 -5.04
N HIS A 94 -0.37 -6.34 -4.06
CA HIS A 94 -1.20 -7.54 -4.01
C HIS A 94 -2.11 -7.66 -5.24
N ALA A 95 -2.75 -6.56 -5.65
CA ALA A 95 -3.58 -6.53 -6.86
C ALA A 95 -2.78 -6.86 -8.13
N ILE A 96 -1.52 -6.42 -8.21
CA ILE A 96 -0.59 -6.78 -9.30
C ILE A 96 -0.29 -8.28 -9.26
N GLU A 97 0.12 -8.82 -8.11
CA GLU A 97 0.49 -10.23 -7.95
C GLU A 97 -0.68 -11.17 -8.26
N ARG A 98 -1.91 -10.75 -7.97
CA ARG A 98 -3.13 -11.51 -8.27
C ARG A 98 -3.66 -11.30 -9.69
N GLY A 99 -3.03 -10.45 -10.50
CA GLY A 99 -3.45 -10.15 -11.86
C GLY A 99 -4.76 -9.36 -11.94
N TYR A 100 -5.14 -8.65 -10.88
CA TYR A 100 -6.32 -7.76 -10.87
C TYR A 100 -6.07 -6.48 -11.67
N VAL A 101 -4.81 -6.18 -12.00
CA VAL A 101 -4.43 -5.02 -12.78
C VAL A 101 -3.46 -5.43 -13.87
N ASP A 102 -3.71 -4.96 -15.09
CA ASP A 102 -2.77 -5.13 -16.19
C ASP A 102 -1.63 -4.12 -16.03
N ILE A 103 -0.39 -4.61 -16.17
CA ILE A 103 0.80 -3.77 -16.32
C ILE A 103 1.18 -3.76 -17.79
N GLU A 104 0.92 -2.64 -18.48
CA GLU A 104 1.44 -2.45 -19.83
C GLU A 104 2.96 -2.24 -19.76
N GLY A 105 3.67 -2.91 -20.68
CA GLY A 105 5.08 -3.27 -20.64
C GLY A 105 6.06 -2.24 -20.06
N GLY A 106 6.93 -2.73 -19.17
CA GLY A 106 8.33 -2.33 -19.20
C GLY A 106 9.05 -3.37 -20.07
N ASP A 107 9.66 -2.92 -21.16
CA ASP A 107 10.59 -3.74 -21.93
C ASP A 107 11.66 -4.32 -20.98
N VAL A 108 11.89 -5.63 -21.04
CA VAL A 108 13.13 -6.26 -20.55
C VAL A 108 13.99 -6.55 -21.77
#